data_AF-A0A7V4QDI8-F1
#
_entry.id   AF-A0A7V4QDI8-F1
#
_cell.length_a   1.000
_cell.length_b   1.000
_cell.length_c   1.000
_cell.angle_alpha   90.00
_cell.angle_beta   90.00
_cell.angle_gamma   90.00
#
_symmetry.space_group_name_H-M   'P 1'
#
loop_
_entity.id
_entity.type
_entity.pdbx_description
1 polymer ?
#
loop_
_entity_poly.entity_id
_entity_poly.type
_entity_poly.pdbx_seq_one_letter_code
_entity_poly.pdbx_strand_id
1 'polypeptide(L)'
;MINVDFVLAIGLYLLLVLLVIVISWIIFEHRIKAKGVMKIWPKKNIWHCSICSYTYIDEDSDISICPRCKSYNQRERGEKK
;
A
#
# COMPACT_ATOMS: atom_id res chain seq x y z
N MET A 1 6.66 -21.78 48.65
CA MET A 1 6.69 -20.36 48.23
C MET A 1 7.37 -20.31 46.89
N ILE A 2 6.64 -20.03 45.82
CA ILE A 2 7.25 -19.81 44.51
C ILE A 2 7.88 -18.42 44.57
N ASN A 3 9.18 -18.36 44.87
CA ASN A 3 9.95 -17.12 44.82
C ASN A 3 10.12 -16.80 43.34
N VAL A 4 9.09 -16.21 42.75
CA VAL A 4 9.20 -15.68 41.39
C VAL A 4 10.23 -14.57 41.49
N ASP A 5 11.45 -14.85 41.01
CA ASP A 5 12.49 -13.84 40.91
C ASP A 5 11.88 -12.65 40.21
N PHE A 6 11.91 -11.49 40.86
CA PHE A 6 11.36 -10.23 40.34
C PHE A 6 11.87 -9.96 38.91
N VAL A 7 13.10 -10.41 38.63
CA VAL A 7 13.75 -10.42 37.31
C VAL A 7 12.96 -11.25 36.29
N LEU A 8 12.51 -12.45 36.66
CA LEU A 8 11.69 -13.30 35.80
C LEU A 8 10.35 -12.63 35.47
N ALA A 9 9.70 -12.01 36.46
CA ALA A 9 8.44 -11.31 36.26
C ALA A 9 8.58 -10.11 35.29
N ILE A 10 9.65 -9.33 35.44
CA ILE A 10 9.97 -8.21 34.53
C ILE A 10 10.30 -8.71 33.13
N GLY A 11 11.12 -9.76 33.02
CA GLY A 11 11.49 -10.33 31.72
C GLY A 11 10.27 -10.83 30.96
N LEU A 12 9.35 -11.50 31.64
CA LEU A 12 8.11 -12.01 31.04
C LEU A 12 7.15 -10.88 30.65
N TYR A 13 7.07 -9.81 31.46
CA TYR A 13 6.29 -8.62 31.11
C TYR A 13 6.82 -7.94 29.85
N LEU A 14 8.13 -7.69 29.76
CA LEU A 14 8.75 -7.08 28.58
C LEU A 14 8.59 -7.93 27.33
N LEU A 15 8.73 -9.26 27.47
CA LEU A 15 8.53 -10.20 26.38
C LEU A 15 7.10 -10.16 25.87
N LEU A 16 6.11 -10.11 26.76
CA LEU A 16 4.69 -9.98 26.37
C LEU A 16 4.43 -8.66 25.63
N VAL A 17 4.98 -7.54 26.11
CA VAL A 17 4.82 -6.24 25.44
C VAL A 17 5.42 -6.27 24.05
N LEU A 18 6.62 -6.84 23.88
CA LEU A 18 7.25 -7.01 22.57
C LEU A 18 6.41 -7.88 21.64
N LEU A 19 5.88 -9.01 22.13
CA LEU A 19 4.99 -9.87 21.35
C LEU A 19 3.74 -9.13 20.90
N VAL A 20 3.11 -8.34 21.78
CA VAL A 20 1.93 -7.53 21.43
C VAL A 20 2.26 -6.52 20.32
N ILE A 21 3.41 -5.84 20.41
CA ILE A 21 3.86 -4.89 19.38
C ILE A 21 4.07 -5.60 18.04
N VAL A 22 4.78 -6.74 18.05
CA VAL A 22 5.07 -7.52 16.84
C VAL A 22 3.79 -8.08 16.22
N ILE A 23 2.88 -8.64 17.03
CA ILE A 23 1.60 -9.16 16.55
C ILE A 23 0.74 -8.03 15.99
N SER A 24 0.68 -6.88 16.67
CA SER A 24 -0.02 -5.68 16.20
C SER A 24 0.54 -5.21 14.86
N TRP A 25 1.87 -5.17 14.72
CA TRP A 25 2.54 -4.82 13.47
C TRP A 25 2.22 -5.81 12.35
N ILE A 26 2.30 -7.11 12.60
CA ILE A 26 1.98 -8.16 11.62
C ILE A 26 0.53 -8.05 11.18
N ILE A 27 -0.40 -7.87 12.12
CA ILE A 27 -1.82 -7.67 11.80
C ILE A 27 -1.98 -6.38 10.98
N PHE A 28 -1.35 -5.28 11.37
CA PHE A 28 -1.45 -4.01 10.65
C PHE A 28 -0.93 -4.12 9.22
N GLU A 29 0.24 -4.72 9.02
CA GLU A 29 0.84 -4.99 7.71
C GLU A 29 -0.04 -5.91 6.86
N HIS A 30 -0.54 -7.00 7.44
CA HIS A 30 -1.48 -7.90 6.75
C HIS A 30 -2.80 -7.20 6.44
N ARG A 31 -3.30 -6.32 7.31
CA ARG A 31 -4.51 -5.53 7.07
C ARG A 31 -4.29 -4.46 6.00
N ILE A 32 -3.12 -3.83 5.94
CA ILE A 32 -2.75 -2.86 4.89
C ILE A 32 -2.61 -3.55 3.54
N LYS A 33 -1.96 -4.71 3.50
CA LYS A 33 -1.82 -5.52 2.27
C LYS A 33 -3.15 -6.12 1.82
N ALA A 34 -3.96 -6.64 2.75
CA ALA A 34 -5.26 -7.25 2.44
C ALA A 34 -6.34 -6.20 2.12
N LYS A 35 -6.30 -5.02 2.76
CA LYS A 35 -7.11 -3.85 2.42
C LYS A 35 -6.34 -2.88 1.54
N GLY A 36 -5.56 -3.44 0.60
CA GLY A 36 -4.65 -2.77 -0.31
C GLY A 36 -4.93 -1.29 -0.38
N VAL A 37 -4.12 -0.52 0.35
CA VAL A 37 -3.99 0.93 0.21
C VAL A 37 -5.32 1.58 -0.18
N MET A 38 -6.20 1.72 0.81
CA MET A 38 -6.87 2.99 0.97
C MET A 38 -7.41 3.59 -0.34
N LYS A 39 -8.58 3.13 -0.76
CA LYS A 39 -9.48 3.70 -1.78
C LYS A 39 -9.94 5.14 -1.43
N ILE A 40 -9.04 5.95 -0.87
CA ILE A 40 -9.18 7.33 -0.40
C ILE A 40 -8.40 8.29 -1.30
N TRP A 41 -7.47 7.79 -2.12
CA TRP A 41 -6.98 8.60 -3.23
C TRP A 41 -8.01 8.52 -4.35
N PRO A 42 -8.53 9.66 -4.87
CA PRO A 42 -9.32 9.63 -6.10
C PRO A 42 -8.49 8.89 -7.14
N LYS A 43 -9.14 8.09 -7.99
CA LYS A 43 -8.53 7.14 -8.94
C LYS A 43 -7.47 7.80 -9.82
N LYS A 44 -6.29 8.02 -9.26
CA LYS A 44 -5.13 8.62 -9.89
C LYS A 44 -4.49 7.52 -10.70
N ASN A 45 -4.96 7.41 -11.93
CA ASN A 45 -4.41 6.45 -12.87
C ASN A 45 -3.03 6.97 -13.29
N ILE A 46 -2.00 6.17 -13.03
CA ILE A 46 -0.66 6.47 -13.54
C ILE A 46 -0.67 6.14 -15.03
N TRP A 47 -0.50 7.16 -15.87
CA TRP A 47 -0.44 7.04 -17.31
C TRP A 47 1.01 7.14 -17.78
N HIS A 48 1.35 6.32 -18.77
CA HIS A 48 2.64 6.37 -19.45
C HIS A 48 2.40 6.72 -20.92
N CYS A 49 2.91 7.86 -21.38
CA CYS A 49 2.70 8.30 -22.76
C CYS A 49 3.49 7.43 -23.74
N SER A 50 2.82 6.86 -24.74
CA SER A 50 3.45 6.05 -25.80
C SER A 50 4.41 6.83 -26.72
N ILE A 51 4.30 8.16 -26.76
CA ILE A 51 5.07 9.01 -27.70
C ILE A 51 6.29 9.65 -27.05
N CYS A 52 6.15 10.19 -25.84
CA CYS A 52 7.25 10.87 -25.16
C CYS A 52 7.77 10.13 -23.92
N SER A 53 7.22 8.94 -23.63
CA SER A 53 7.56 8.12 -22.46
C SER A 53 7.47 8.83 -21.12
N TYR A 54 6.73 9.94 -21.07
CA TYR A 54 6.50 10.69 -19.84
C TYR A 54 5.44 9.98 -19.00
N THR A 55 5.75 9.74 -17.73
CA THR A 55 4.82 9.18 -16.75
C THR A 55 4.15 10.31 -15.99
N TYR A 56 2.82 10.32 -15.97
CA TYR A 56 1.99 11.34 -15.32
C TYR A 56 0.79 10.71 -14.64
N ILE A 57 0.10 11.51 -13.83
CA ILE A 57 -1.10 11.09 -13.10
C ILE A 57 -2.28 11.84 -13.71
N ASP A 58 -3.32 11.11 -14.07
CA ASP A 58 -4.56 11.67 -14.58
C ASP A 58 -5.76 10.99 -13.92
N GLU A 59 -6.87 11.72 -13.81
CA GLU A 59 -8.12 11.24 -13.23
C GLU A 59 -8.98 10.52 -14.29
N ASP A 60 -8.78 10.84 -15.57
CA ASP A 60 -9.50 10.20 -16.67
C ASP A 60 -9.08 8.74 -16.84
N SER A 61 -10.08 7.87 -17.01
CA SER A 61 -9.88 6.42 -17.06
C SER A 61 -9.79 5.83 -18.46
N ASP A 62 -10.37 6.48 -19.47
CA ASP A 62 -10.46 5.93 -20.83
C ASP A 62 -9.48 6.58 -21.81
N ILE A 63 -9.37 7.92 -21.80
CA ILE A 63 -8.48 8.69 -22.66
C ILE A 63 -7.80 9.75 -21.80
N SER A 64 -6.47 9.85 -21.84
CA SER A 64 -5.73 10.93 -21.17
C SER A 64 -4.88 11.69 -22.17
N ILE A 65 -4.72 13.00 -21.95
CA ILE A 65 -3.90 13.87 -22.81
C ILE A 65 -2.58 14.12 -22.10
N CYS A 66 -1.47 13.76 -22.74
CA CYS A 66 -0.15 13.96 -22.14
C CYS A 66 0.16 15.46 -21.98
N PRO A 67 0.55 15.94 -20.78
CA PRO A 67 0.84 17.36 -20.55
C PRO A 67 2.10 17.85 -21.28
N ARG A 68 2.98 16.93 -21.71
CA ARG A 68 4.25 17.26 -22.36
C ARG A 68 4.13 17.37 -23.87
N CYS A 69 3.57 16.36 -24.52
CA CYS A 69 3.47 16.30 -25.99
C CYS A 69 2.05 16.50 -26.52
N LYS A 70 1.05 16.63 -25.65
CA LYS A 70 -0.38 16.75 -25.99
C LYS A 70 -0.94 15.59 -26.82
N SER A 71 -0.24 14.46 -26.85
CA SER A 71 -0.79 13.26 -27.47
C SER A 71 -1.89 12.67 -26.60
N TYR A 72 -2.89 12.12 -27.28
CA TYR A 72 -3.87 11.22 -26.69
C TYR A 72 -3.21 9.89 -26.33
N ASN A 73 -3.56 9.37 -25.17
CA ASN A 73 -3.16 8.07 -24.68
C ASN A 73 -4.42 7.31 -24.32
N GLN A 74 -4.59 6.11 -24.89
CA GLN A 74 -5.75 5.27 -24.67
C GLN A 74 -5.28 4.00 -23.97
N ARG A 75 -5.90 3.66 -22.85
CA ARG A 75 -5.69 2.34 -22.25
C ARG A 75 -6.49 1.36 -23.08
N GLU A 76 -5.80 0.46 -23.77
CA GLU A 76 -6.45 -0.68 -24.42
C GLU A 76 -7.15 -1.48 -23.33
N ARG A 77 -8.47 -1.32 -23.23
CA ARG A 77 -9.32 -2.16 -22.41
C ARG A 77 -9.28 -3.52 -23.08
N GLY A 78 -8.34 -4.37 -22.63
CA GLY A 78 -8.03 -5.65 -23.27
C GLY A 78 -9.30 -6.31 -23.78
N GLU A 79 -9.40 -6.43 -25.11
CA GLU A 79 -10.36 -7.31 -25.76
C GLU A 79 -10.16 -8.69 -25.14
N LYS A 80 -11.07 -9.08 -24.25
CA LYS A 80 -11.28 -10.49 -23.93
C LYS A 80 -11.80 -11.10 -25.22
N LYS A 81 -10.91 -11.71 -25.99
CA LYS A 81 -11.25 -12.63 -27.06
C LYS A 81 -11.14 -14.05 -26.54
#